data_AF-A0A966F3J8-F1
#
_entry.id   AF-A0A966F3J8-F1
#
_cell.length_a   1.000
_cell.length_b   1.000
_cell.length_c   1.000
_cell.angle_alpha   90.00
_cell.angle_beta   90.00
_cell.angle_gamma   90.00
#
_symmetry.space_group_name_H-M   'P 1'
#
loop_
_entity.id
_entity.type
_entity.pdbx_description
1 polymer ?
#
loop_
_entity_poly.entity_id
_entity_poly.type
_entity_poly.pdbx_seq_one_letter_code
_entity_poly.pdbx_strand_id
1 'polypeptide(L)'
;MKTIYKKLITTAVIGTIIIGFSACSDDGQFKNAQDKIFITDCNQTGVVIPDGYISMLSGDTLVQEANNTVVTTYHDINGTKKVCADSGIAYLIR
;
A
#
# COMPACT_ATOMS: atom_id res chain seq x y z
N MET A 1 -20.81 -13.54 -63.73
CA MET A 1 -19.55 -14.19 -63.33
C MET A 1 -19.48 -14.18 -61.80
N LYS A 2 -19.33 -15.35 -61.17
CA LYS A 2 -19.30 -15.52 -59.71
C LYS A 2 -17.87 -15.30 -59.21
N THR A 3 -17.63 -14.21 -58.50
CA THR A 3 -16.35 -14.01 -57.80
C THR A 3 -16.54 -14.46 -56.36
N ILE A 4 -16.07 -15.67 -56.09
CA ILE A 4 -16.05 -16.29 -54.77
C ILE A 4 -14.88 -15.67 -54.00
N TYR A 5 -15.15 -14.71 -53.12
CA TYR A 5 -14.17 -14.25 -52.14
C TYR A 5 -14.08 -15.28 -51.01
N LYS A 6 -13.24 -16.29 -51.23
CA LYS A 6 -12.70 -17.14 -50.16
C LYS A 6 -11.64 -16.36 -49.38
N LYS A 7 -11.63 -16.59 -48.07
CA LYS A 7 -10.63 -16.19 -47.06
C LYS A 7 -10.82 -14.80 -46.45
N LEU A 8 -11.37 -14.77 -45.25
CA LEU A 8 -10.63 -14.31 -44.07
C LEU A 8 -11.42 -14.74 -42.82
N ILE A 9 -11.35 -16.02 -42.46
CA ILE A 9 -11.68 -16.42 -41.08
C ILE A 9 -10.43 -16.07 -40.27
N THR A 10 -10.33 -14.80 -39.88
CA THR A 10 -9.35 -14.34 -38.91
C THR A 10 -9.92 -14.69 -37.53
N THR A 11 -9.77 -15.97 -37.15
CA THR A 11 -10.01 -16.38 -35.77
C THR A 11 -8.89 -15.77 -34.94
N ALA A 12 -9.14 -14.57 -34.40
CA ALA A 12 -8.28 -13.98 -33.39
C ALA A 12 -8.32 -14.91 -32.17
N VAL A 13 -7.25 -15.67 -31.97
CA VAL A 13 -7.02 -16.42 -30.74
C VAL A 13 -6.76 -15.38 -29.65
N ILE A 14 -7.82 -14.97 -28.95
CA ILE A 14 -7.71 -14.19 -27.73
C ILE A 14 -7.15 -15.15 -26.69
N GLY A 15 -5.83 -15.20 -26.59
CA GLY A 15 -5.14 -15.89 -25.51
C GLY A 15 -5.45 -15.16 -24.21
N THR A 16 -6.42 -15.68 -23.46
CA THR A 16 -6.72 -15.22 -22.11
C THR A 16 -5.53 -15.59 -21.22
N ILE A 17 -4.60 -14.66 -21.03
CA ILE A 17 -3.56 -14.78 -20.01
C ILE A 17 -4.26 -14.54 -18.67
N ILE A 18 -4.66 -15.63 -18.01
CA ILE A 18 -5.10 -15.58 -16.61
C ILE A 18 -3.83 -15.42 -15.78
N ILE A 19 -3.46 -14.17 -15.49
CA ILE A 19 -2.43 -13.89 -14.49
C ILE A 19 -3.09 -14.11 -13.14
N GLY A 20 -3.03 -15.35 -12.65
CA GLY A 20 -3.45 -15.68 -11.30
C GLY A 20 -2.47 -15.03 -10.32
N PHE A 21 -2.79 -13.82 -9.85
CA PHE A 21 -2.22 -13.34 -8.61
C PHE A 21 -2.85 -14.18 -7.49
N SER A 22 -2.18 -15.27 -7.10
CA SER A 22 -2.39 -15.87 -5.80
C SER A 22 -1.98 -14.80 -4.78
N ALA A 23 -2.94 -13.99 -4.33
CA ALA A 23 -2.74 -13.19 -3.13
C ALA A 23 -2.40 -14.19 -2.02
N CYS A 24 -1.15 -14.16 -1.56
CA CYS A 24 -0.74 -14.92 -0.39
C CYS A 24 -1.64 -14.47 0.76
N SER A 25 -2.60 -15.32 1.13
CA SER A 25 -3.29 -15.24 2.40
C SER A 25 -2.37 -15.82 3.47
N ASP A 26 -1.15 -15.29 3.55
CA ASP A 26 -0.36 -15.43 4.76
C ASP A 26 -0.82 -14.29 5.66
N ASP A 27 -1.42 -14.64 6.79
CA ASP A 27 -1.46 -13.76 7.95
C ASP A 27 0.00 -13.52 8.34
N GLY A 28 0.63 -12.55 7.67
CA GLY A 28 2.03 -12.19 7.81
C GLY A 28 2.26 -11.69 9.22
N GLN A 29 2.44 -12.62 10.16
CA GLN A 29 2.83 -12.29 11.51
C GLN A 29 4.30 -11.91 11.43
N PHE A 30 4.57 -10.60 11.42
CA PHE A 30 5.91 -10.04 11.53
C PHE A 30 6.51 -10.52 12.86
N LYS A 31 7.27 -11.63 12.82
CA LYS A 31 7.80 -12.37 13.97
C LYS A 31 8.88 -11.59 14.74
N ASN A 32 9.41 -10.51 14.19
CA ASN A 32 10.40 -9.66 14.85
C ASN A 32 9.80 -8.29 15.17
N ALA A 33 9.71 -7.97 16.46
CA ALA A 33 9.36 -6.63 16.93
C ALA A 33 10.42 -5.56 16.56
N GLN A 34 11.59 -5.98 16.06
CA GLN A 34 12.71 -5.09 15.70
C GLN A 34 12.46 -4.28 14.43
N ASP A 35 11.51 -4.70 13.58
CA ASP A 35 11.18 -4.03 12.32
C ASP A 35 9.91 -3.17 12.42
N LYS A 36 9.29 -3.13 13.62
CA LYS A 36 8.07 -2.36 13.88
C LYS A 36 8.40 -0.97 14.43
N ILE A 37 8.19 0.06 13.63
CA ILE A 37 8.30 1.45 14.05
C ILE A 37 6.91 1.94 14.44
N PHE A 38 6.70 2.22 15.72
CA PHE A 38 5.43 2.73 16.22
C PHE A 38 5.15 4.13 15.65
N ILE A 39 3.94 4.34 15.14
CA ILE A 39 3.52 5.63 14.62
C ILE A 39 2.97 6.47 15.78
N THR A 40 3.59 7.61 16.00
CA THR A 40 3.23 8.57 17.05
C THR A 40 1.85 9.18 16.81
N ASP A 41 1.16 9.50 17.92
CA ASP A 41 -0.14 10.15 17.90
C ASP A 41 0.00 11.59 17.37
N CYS A 42 -0.85 11.97 16.41
CA CYS A 42 -0.87 13.32 15.82
C CYS A 42 -1.15 14.42 16.86
N ASN A 43 -1.84 14.08 17.96
CA ASN A 43 -2.31 15.00 18.99
C ASN A 43 -1.39 15.06 20.21
N GLN A 44 -0.18 14.51 20.17
CA GLN A 44 0.74 14.61 21.30
C GLN A 44 1.02 16.08 21.64
N THR A 45 0.50 16.51 22.80
CA THR A 45 0.62 17.87 23.31
C THR A 45 2.09 18.23 23.49
N GLY A 46 2.59 19.17 22.69
CA GLY A 46 3.97 19.68 22.78
C GLY A 46 4.85 19.34 21.58
N VAL A 47 4.37 18.53 20.63
CA VAL A 47 5.09 18.29 19.37
C VAL A 47 4.54 19.20 18.28
N VAL A 48 5.40 20.04 17.71
CA VAL A 48 5.03 20.91 16.59
C VAL A 48 4.90 20.04 15.35
N ILE A 49 3.70 19.96 14.77
CA ILE A 49 3.50 19.36 13.44
C ILE A 49 4.34 20.18 12.44
N PRO A 50 5.27 19.58 11.67
CA PRO A 50 5.35 18.17 11.26
C PRO A 50 6.50 17.35 11.88
N ASP A 51 7.12 17.79 12.98
CA ASP A 51 8.24 17.08 13.61
C ASP A 51 7.80 15.81 14.35
N GLY A 52 6.52 15.75 14.75
CA GLY A 52 5.93 14.57 15.39
C GLY A 52 5.52 13.45 14.44
N TYR A 53 5.71 13.63 13.14
CA TYR A 53 5.34 12.62 12.15
C TYR A 53 6.53 11.72 11.84
N ILE A 54 6.27 10.43 11.67
CA ILE A 54 7.28 9.45 11.28
C ILE A 54 7.44 9.46 9.76
N SER A 55 8.66 9.63 9.28
CA SER A 55 8.96 9.53 7.84
C SER A 55 8.86 8.08 7.36
N MET A 56 8.09 7.89 6.30
CA MET A 56 7.90 6.62 5.61
C MET A 56 8.91 6.53 4.46
N LEU A 57 9.76 5.52 4.50
CA LEU A 57 10.78 5.24 3.48
C LEU A 57 10.23 4.31 2.40
N SER A 58 10.93 4.25 1.26
CA SER A 58 10.60 3.29 0.22
C SER A 58 10.82 1.87 0.73
N GLY A 59 9.80 1.01 0.60
CA GLY A 59 9.81 -0.35 1.13
C GLY A 59 9.05 -0.50 2.45
N ASP A 60 8.79 0.60 3.16
CA ASP A 60 8.02 0.55 4.39
C ASP A 60 6.57 0.13 4.10
N THR A 61 6.04 -0.74 4.98
CA THR A 61 4.62 -1.14 4.96
C THR A 61 3.90 -0.52 6.15
N LEU A 62 2.86 0.27 5.88
CA LEU A 62 1.97 0.79 6.91
C LEU A 62 0.99 -0.29 7.35
N VAL A 63 1.03 -0.63 8.64
CA VAL A 63 0.15 -1.63 9.27
C VAL A 63 -0.72 -0.95 10.32
N GLN A 64 -2.03 -1.15 10.22
CA GLN A 64 -3.02 -0.70 11.20
C GLN A 64 -3.44 -1.90 12.05
N GLU A 65 -3.34 -1.78 13.38
CA GLU A 65 -3.61 -2.92 14.29
C GLU A 65 -5.11 -3.21 14.43
N ALA A 66 -5.97 -2.21 14.30
CA ALA A 66 -7.41 -2.33 14.50
C ALA A 66 -8.22 -1.58 13.43
N ASN A 67 -9.46 -2.01 13.21
CA ASN A 67 -10.38 -1.43 12.21
C ASN A 67 -10.73 0.05 12.46
N ASN A 68 -10.47 0.58 13.66
CA ASN A 68 -10.74 1.97 14.05
C ASN A 68 -9.47 2.82 14.11
N THR A 69 -8.35 2.33 13.58
CA THR A 69 -7.11 3.08 13.47
C THR A 69 -7.21 4.06 12.30
N VAL A 70 -6.96 5.35 12.56
CA VAL A 70 -6.90 6.39 11.53
C VAL A 70 -5.48 6.94 11.49
N VAL A 71 -4.88 6.93 10.31
CA VAL A 71 -3.51 7.43 10.08
C VAL A 71 -3.56 8.59 9.11
N THR A 72 -3.15 9.77 9.57
CA THR A 72 -2.96 10.93 8.70
C THR A 72 -1.61 10.83 8.01
N THR A 73 -1.63 11.07 6.70
CA THR A 73 -0.44 11.14 5.86
C THR A 73 -0.21 12.57 5.41
N TYR A 74 1.01 13.04 5.56
CA TYR A 74 1.48 14.35 5.12
C TYR A 74 2.67 14.18 4.17
N HIS A 75 2.86 15.09 3.21
CA HIS A 75 4.08 15.13 2.40
C HIS A 75 4.80 16.43 2.72
N ASP A 76 6.08 16.34 3.08
CA ASP A 76 6.89 17.52 3.34
C ASP A 76 7.31 18.25 2.05
N ILE A 77 8.00 19.38 2.21
CA ILE A 77 8.49 20.20 1.10
C ILE A 77 9.45 19.44 0.16
N ASN A 78 10.05 18.34 0.63
CA ASN A 78 10.95 17.49 -0.14
C ASN A 78 10.20 16.31 -0.79
N GLY A 79 8.88 16.21 -0.61
CA GLY A 79 8.06 15.09 -1.09
C GLY A 79 8.18 13.82 -0.24
N THR A 80 8.85 13.89 0.93
CA THR A 80 8.93 12.75 1.85
C THR A 80 7.57 12.53 2.47
N LYS A 81 7.04 11.31 2.33
CA LYS A 81 5.79 10.92 2.99
C LYS A 81 6.06 10.77 4.48
N LYS A 82 5.27 11.43 5.31
CA LYS A 82 5.27 11.30 6.76
C LYS A 82 3.89 10.87 7.26
N VAL A 83 3.85 10.12 8.35
CA VAL A 83 2.62 9.56 8.91
C VAL A 83 2.52 9.81 10.42
N CYS A 84 1.29 9.99 10.91
CA CYS A 84 0.95 10.02 12.33
C CYS A 84 -0.42 9.33 12.53
N ALA A 85 -0.70 8.84 13.74
CA ALA A 85 -1.97 8.19 14.07
C ALA A 85 -2.91 9.20 14.74
N ASP A 86 -4.09 9.45 14.18
CA ASP A 86 -5.13 10.29 14.81
C ASP A 86 -5.93 9.50 15.85
N SER A 87 -6.07 8.19 15.61
CA SER A 87 -6.72 7.26 16.52
C SER A 87 -6.17 5.86 16.33
N GLY A 88 -6.27 5.04 17.39
CA GLY A 88 -5.85 3.65 17.36
C GLY A 88 -4.34 3.46 17.31
N ILE A 89 -3.91 2.26 16.92
CA ILE A 89 -2.50 1.87 16.90
C ILE A 89 -2.11 1.51 15.47
N ALA A 90 -0.98 2.07 15.02
CA ALA A 90 -0.39 1.81 13.71
C ALA A 90 1.13 1.71 13.82
N TYR A 91 1.73 0.98 12.88
CA TYR A 91 3.18 0.81 12.79
C TYR A 91 3.63 0.88 11.34
N LEU A 92 4.89 1.26 11.12
CA LEU A 92 5.59 0.94 9.88
C LEU A 92 6.39 -0.35 10.10
N ILE A 93 6.34 -1.24 9.12
CA ILE A 93 7.28 -2.34 8.99
C ILE A 93 8.35 -1.91 8.00
N ARG A 94 9.62 -2.06 8.37
CA ARG A 94 10.76 -1.68 7.53
C ARG A 94 11.68 -2.87 7.26
#